data_AF-X1G1B2-F1
#
_entry.id   AF-X1G1B2-F1
#
_cell.length_a   1.000
_cell.length_b   1.000
_cell.length_c   1.000
_cell.angle_alpha   90.00
_cell.angle_beta   90.00
_cell.angle_gamma   90.00
#
_symmetry.space_group_name_H-M   'P 1'
#
loop_
_entity.id
_entity.type
_entity.pdbx_description
1 polymer ?
#
loop_
_entity_poly.entity_id
_entity_poly.type
_entity_poly.pdbx_seq_one_letter_code
_entity_poly.pdbx_strand_id
1 'polypeptide(L)'
;MDDVNNEFLIEAQNSAHHEGITVSLLEAAQEFRLRGVGGAERFHIDQTGILGYMRQGELFQWTYQGDLDDDGTFNLPEFTDACWGFIQAGNDEEYALFSVDNVGNVTLVQNSANVVANADTDDKLCLGTAAPQEPLTVRNRLDATKNINLIIWYS
;
A
#
# COMPACT_ATOMS: atom_id res chain seq x y z
N MET A 1 27.04 -38.89 -14.56
CA MET A 1 25.64 -38.74 -14.96
C MET A 1 25.51 -37.27 -15.25
N ASP A 2 25.64 -36.92 -16.52
CA ASP A 2 25.83 -35.54 -16.95
C ASP A 2 24.54 -34.75 -16.73
N ASP A 3 24.66 -33.68 -15.96
CA ASP A 3 23.65 -32.64 -15.86
C ASP A 3 23.79 -31.75 -17.10
N VAL A 4 23.10 -32.14 -18.17
CA VAL A 4 22.93 -31.30 -19.36
C VAL A 4 21.97 -30.17 -18.98
N ASN A 5 22.54 -29.03 -18.60
CA ASN A 5 21.80 -27.77 -18.57
C ASN A 5 21.21 -27.53 -19.96
N ASN A 6 19.94 -27.91 -20.14
CA ASN A 6 19.14 -27.59 -21.31
C ASN A 6 18.75 -26.11 -21.22
N GLU A 7 19.73 -25.22 -21.39
CA GLU A 7 19.47 -23.80 -21.59
C GLU A 7 19.01 -23.59 -23.03
N PHE A 8 17.79 -23.10 -23.20
CA PHE A 8 17.29 -22.66 -24.50
C PHE A 8 17.39 -21.14 -24.59
N LEU A 9 18.16 -20.65 -25.56
CA LEU A 9 18.31 -19.23 -25.88
C LEU A 9 17.14 -18.77 -26.73
N ILE A 10 16.37 -17.79 -26.25
CA ILE A 10 15.32 -17.12 -27.04
C ILE A 10 15.86 -15.77 -27.49
N GLU A 11 16.32 -15.67 -28.73
CA GLU A 11 16.70 -14.41 -29.38
C GLU A 11 15.66 -14.01 -30.42
N ALA A 12 15.14 -12.79 -30.29
CA ALA A 12 14.31 -12.16 -31.31
C ALA A 12 15.21 -11.40 -32.30
N GLN A 13 15.41 -11.92 -33.51
CA GLN A 13 15.98 -11.16 -34.61
C GLN A 13 14.83 -10.54 -35.43
N ASN A 14 14.75 -9.20 -35.41
CA ASN A 14 13.92 -8.29 -36.24
C ASN A 14 12.84 -7.50 -35.47
N SER A 15 13.19 -6.28 -35.03
CA SER A 15 12.47 -5.46 -34.03
C SER A 15 11.20 -4.74 -34.49
N ALA A 16 10.57 -5.09 -35.62
CA ALA A 16 9.47 -4.30 -36.15
C ALA A 16 8.08 -4.67 -35.61
N HIS A 17 7.80 -5.96 -35.30
CA HIS A 17 6.44 -6.42 -34.98
C HIS A 17 6.40 -7.69 -34.09
N HIS A 18 6.95 -7.65 -32.87
CA HIS A 18 6.90 -8.81 -31.98
C HIS A 18 5.75 -8.67 -30.96
N GLU A 19 4.80 -9.60 -30.99
CA GLU A 19 3.63 -9.69 -30.08
C GLU A 19 3.95 -10.36 -28.72
N GLY A 20 5.22 -10.38 -28.31
CA GLY A 20 5.66 -10.94 -27.04
C GLY A 20 6.11 -12.41 -27.11
N ILE A 21 6.52 -12.95 -25.96
CA ILE A 21 6.94 -14.35 -25.79
C ILE A 21 5.89 -15.06 -24.93
N THR A 22 5.22 -16.06 -25.47
CA THR A 22 4.32 -16.94 -24.71
C THR A 22 5.07 -18.22 -24.33
N VAL A 23 5.11 -18.54 -23.03
CA VAL A 23 5.69 -19.79 -22.51
C VAL A 23 4.56 -20.61 -21.88
N SER A 24 4.37 -21.85 -22.34
CA SER A 24 3.44 -22.80 -21.76
C SER A 24 4.20 -23.89 -21.01
N LEU A 25 4.02 -23.95 -19.69
CA LEU A 25 4.56 -25.00 -18.83
C LEU A 25 3.51 -26.10 -18.70
N LEU A 26 3.73 -27.22 -19.40
CA LEU A 26 2.71 -28.26 -19.59
C LEU A 26 2.74 -29.34 -18.49
N GLU A 27 3.76 -29.33 -17.64
CA GLU A 27 3.93 -30.31 -16.55
C GLU A 27 3.93 -29.62 -15.18
N ALA A 28 3.47 -30.36 -14.16
CA ALA A 28 3.51 -29.89 -12.78
C ALA A 28 4.97 -29.67 -12.33
N ALA A 29 5.20 -28.63 -11.53
CA ALA A 29 6.50 -28.25 -10.97
C ALA A 29 7.56 -27.73 -11.97
N GLN A 30 7.18 -27.42 -13.21
CA GLN A 30 8.04 -26.63 -14.09
C GLN A 30 8.07 -25.15 -13.62
N GLU A 31 9.25 -24.53 -13.67
CA GLU A 31 9.45 -23.13 -13.30
C GLU A 31 9.99 -22.34 -14.48
N PHE A 32 9.38 -21.20 -14.80
CA PHE A 32 9.94 -20.23 -15.73
C PHE A 32 10.79 -19.21 -14.94
N ARG A 33 12.09 -19.12 -15.26
CA ARG A 33 13.02 -18.20 -14.61
C ARG A 33 13.66 -17.28 -15.66
N LEU A 34 13.43 -15.98 -15.53
CA LEU A 34 14.18 -14.94 -16.26
C LEU A 34 15.42 -14.57 -15.43
N ARG A 35 16.62 -14.74 -15.99
CA ARG A 35 17.88 -14.34 -15.32
C ARG A 35 18.53 -13.19 -16.09
N GLY A 36 18.53 -12.00 -15.50
CA GLY A 36 19.37 -10.89 -15.94
C GLY A 36 20.75 -10.93 -15.27
N VAL A 37 21.78 -10.36 -15.89
CA VAL A 37 23.17 -10.35 -15.41
C VAL A 37 23.39 -9.39 -14.21
N GLY A 38 22.34 -8.96 -13.52
CA GLY A 38 22.39 -7.83 -12.57
C GLY A 38 21.49 -7.91 -11.33
N GLY A 39 21.03 -9.10 -10.95
CA GLY A 39 20.13 -9.32 -9.81
C GLY A 39 18.76 -9.83 -10.25
N ALA A 40 18.04 -10.45 -9.32
CA ALA A 40 16.70 -10.97 -9.58
C ALA A 40 15.72 -9.81 -9.82
N GLU A 41 15.44 -9.49 -11.08
CA GLU A 41 14.34 -8.61 -11.43
C GLU A 41 13.05 -9.42 -11.41
N ARG A 42 12.14 -9.09 -10.50
CA ARG A 42 10.79 -9.65 -10.48
C ARG A 42 9.89 -8.76 -11.32
N PHE A 43 9.16 -9.39 -12.23
CA PHE A 43 8.16 -8.72 -13.05
C PHE A 43 6.79 -9.01 -12.43
N HIS A 44 6.11 -7.99 -11.91
CA HIS A 44 4.71 -8.11 -11.51
C HIS A 44 3.84 -7.56 -12.64
N ILE A 45 2.97 -8.41 -13.19
CA ILE A 45 1.94 -8.01 -14.14
C ILE A 45 0.64 -8.07 -13.37
N ASP A 46 0.05 -6.91 -13.08
CA ASP A 46 -1.33 -6.89 -12.61
C ASP A 46 -2.29 -7.16 -13.79
N GLN A 47 -3.57 -7.40 -13.50
CA GLN A 47 -4.59 -7.73 -14.51
C GLN A 47 -4.84 -6.60 -15.54
N THR A 48 -4.15 -5.46 -15.43
CA THR A 48 -4.28 -4.30 -16.32
C THR A 48 -3.10 -4.11 -17.29
N GLY A 49 -2.02 -4.91 -17.14
CA GLY A 49 -0.91 -4.92 -18.10
C GLY A 49 0.07 -3.74 -17.98
N ILE A 50 0.12 -3.07 -16.82
CA ILE A 50 1.02 -1.92 -16.61
C ILE A 50 2.38 -2.38 -16.06
N LEU A 51 3.44 -1.88 -16.70
CA LEU A 51 4.85 -2.12 -16.42
C LEU A 51 5.36 -1.10 -15.39
N GLY A 52 5.31 -1.42 -14.10
CA GLY A 52 5.83 -0.56 -13.02
C GLY A 52 7.15 -1.09 -12.46
N TYR A 53 8.25 -0.35 -12.61
CA TYR A 53 9.47 -0.59 -11.84
C TYR A 53 9.37 0.11 -10.48
N MET A 54 9.49 -0.62 -9.37
CA MET A 54 9.92 -0.06 -8.08
C MET A 54 11.17 -0.80 -7.61
N ARG A 55 12.23 -0.06 -7.26
CA ARG A 55 13.51 -0.62 -6.79
C ARG A 55 13.91 0.02 -5.46
N GLN A 56 14.15 -0.85 -4.47
CA GLN A 56 14.84 -0.68 -3.18
C GLN A 56 14.32 0.40 -2.21
N GLY A 57 13.66 -0.06 -1.13
CA GLY A 57 12.94 0.76 -0.14
C GLY A 57 11.46 0.79 -0.50
N GLU A 58 10.76 -0.32 -0.27
CA GLU A 58 9.40 -0.57 -0.76
C GLU A 58 8.42 0.42 -0.13
N LEU A 59 8.22 1.57 -0.79
CA LEU A 59 7.16 2.50 -0.41
C LEU A 59 5.84 1.95 -0.91
N PHE A 60 5.02 1.46 0.00
CA PHE A 60 3.66 1.05 -0.26
C PHE A 60 2.73 2.27 -0.19
N GLN A 61 1.71 2.27 -1.04
CA GLN A 61 0.61 3.21 -0.94
C GLN A 61 -0.67 2.43 -0.64
N TRP A 62 -1.45 2.91 0.31
CA TRP A 62 -2.79 2.40 0.58
C TRP A 62 -3.79 3.54 0.64
N THR A 63 -5.00 3.27 0.14
CA THR A 63 -6.07 4.26 0.05
C THR A 63 -7.36 3.68 0.59
N TYR A 64 -8.12 4.49 1.32
CA TYR A 64 -9.48 4.20 1.75
C TYR A 64 -10.42 5.31 1.33
N GLN A 65 -11.57 4.93 0.80
CA GLN A 65 -12.69 5.82 0.54
C GLN A 65 -13.99 5.12 0.90
N GLY A 66 -14.76 5.68 1.81
CA GLY A 66 -16.02 5.09 2.22
C GLY A 66 -16.70 5.86 3.34
N ASP A 67 -17.99 5.60 3.52
CA ASP A 67 -18.75 6.15 4.63
C ASP A 67 -18.39 5.42 5.92
N LEU A 68 -18.12 6.19 6.96
CA LEU A 68 -17.87 5.70 8.31
C LEU A 68 -18.95 6.27 9.21
N ASP A 69 -19.78 5.40 9.77
CA ASP A 69 -20.84 5.80 10.70
C ASP A 69 -20.27 6.52 11.92
N ASP A 70 -21.14 7.23 12.63
CA ASP A 70 -20.79 7.70 13.96
C ASP A 70 -20.42 6.52 14.87
N ASP A 71 -19.40 6.71 15.71
CA ASP A 71 -18.71 5.66 16.46
C ASP A 71 -18.09 4.53 15.59
N GLY A 72 -18.06 4.72 14.27
CA GLY A 72 -17.45 3.80 13.33
C GLY A 72 -15.93 3.77 13.44
N THR A 73 -15.35 2.60 13.21
CA THR A 73 -13.90 2.39 13.24
C THR A 73 -13.45 1.52 12.08
N PHE A 74 -12.25 1.80 11.54
CA PHE A 74 -11.53 0.86 10.69
C PHE A 74 -10.05 0.84 11.03
N ASN A 75 -9.39 -0.24 10.64
CA ASN A 75 -7.96 -0.46 10.88
C ASN A 75 -7.16 -0.01 9.66
N LEU A 76 -6.03 0.65 9.90
CA LEU A 76 -5.00 0.85 8.89
C LEU A 76 -4.32 -0.48 8.56
N PRO A 77 -3.71 -0.62 7.37
CA PRO A 77 -2.86 -1.77 7.08
C PRO A 77 -1.69 -1.81 8.07
N GLU A 78 -1.22 -3.02 8.38
CA GLU A 78 -0.03 -3.22 9.20
C GLU A 78 1.20 -2.68 8.45
N PHE A 79 2.04 -1.92 9.15
CA PHE A 79 3.34 -1.46 8.66
C PHE A 79 4.37 -1.50 9.79
N THR A 80 5.63 -1.78 9.45
CA THR A 80 6.71 -1.98 10.43
C THR A 80 7.53 -0.73 10.70
N ASP A 81 7.66 0.15 9.71
CA ASP A 81 8.41 1.39 9.84
C ASP A 81 7.48 2.59 10.02
N ALA A 82 7.88 3.75 9.53
CA ALA A 82 7.10 4.97 9.61
C ALA A 82 6.06 5.04 8.49
N CYS A 83 4.98 5.76 8.75
CA CYS A 83 3.93 6.07 7.80
C CYS A 83 3.76 7.58 7.66
N TRP A 84 3.44 8.04 6.47
CA TRP A 84 3.00 9.40 6.20
C TRP A 84 1.62 9.36 5.57
N GLY A 85 0.71 10.26 5.95
CA GLY A 85 -0.66 10.16 5.48
C GLY A 85 -1.40 11.48 5.43
N PHE A 86 -2.44 11.48 4.60
CA PHE A 86 -3.45 12.52 4.56
C PHE A 86 -4.83 11.90 4.72
N ILE A 87 -5.63 12.45 5.62
CA ILE A 87 -7.01 12.07 5.85
C ILE A 87 -7.94 13.27 5.72
N GLN A 88 -9.14 13.02 5.23
CA GLN A 88 -10.26 13.95 5.20
C GLN A 88 -11.55 13.25 5.60
N ALA A 89 -12.39 13.92 6.38
CA ALA A 89 -13.74 13.49 6.72
C ALA A 89 -14.77 14.52 6.21
N GLY A 90 -15.83 14.02 5.58
CA GLY A 90 -16.86 14.84 4.95
C GLY A 90 -16.36 15.57 3.68
N ASN A 91 -17.16 16.51 3.20
CA ASN A 91 -16.83 17.36 2.04
C ASN A 91 -15.96 18.54 2.49
N ASP A 92 -14.69 18.27 2.78
CA ASP A 92 -13.68 19.23 3.25
C ASP A 92 -13.97 19.82 4.65
N GLU A 93 -14.64 19.06 5.52
CA GLU A 93 -15.00 19.52 6.87
C GLU A 93 -13.84 19.37 7.85
N GLU A 94 -13.31 18.16 7.98
CA GLU A 94 -12.17 17.86 8.84
C GLU A 94 -11.05 17.20 8.05
N TYR A 95 -9.80 17.55 8.34
CA TYR A 95 -8.65 17.00 7.65
C TYR A 95 -7.40 16.96 8.52
N ALA A 96 -6.47 16.07 8.18
CA ALA A 96 -5.13 16.10 8.74
C ALA A 96 -4.08 15.57 7.77
N LEU A 97 -2.92 16.21 7.80
CA LEU A 97 -1.64 15.66 7.35
C LEU A 97 -0.92 15.14 8.59
N PHE A 98 -0.48 13.88 8.56
CA PHE A 98 0.08 13.21 9.74
C PHE A 98 1.25 12.30 9.38
N SER A 99 2.04 12.00 10.41
CA SER A 99 3.05 10.94 10.38
C SER A 99 2.81 9.95 11.50
N VAL A 100 3.25 8.72 11.31
CA VAL A 100 3.30 7.68 12.32
C VAL A 100 4.74 7.22 12.48
N ASP A 101 5.23 7.14 13.71
CA ASP A 101 6.55 6.55 13.98
C ASP A 101 6.48 5.00 14.01
N ASN A 102 7.64 4.36 14.13
CA ASN A 102 7.77 2.90 14.15
C ASN A 102 7.19 2.21 15.41
N VAL A 103 6.64 2.98 16.36
CA VAL A 103 5.92 2.48 17.54
C VAL A 103 4.42 2.78 17.43
N GLY A 104 3.96 3.37 16.33
CA GLY A 104 2.57 3.69 16.11
C GLY A 104 2.11 5.01 16.73
N ASN A 105 3.00 5.91 17.15
CA ASN A 105 2.60 7.23 17.62
C ASN A 105 2.26 8.14 16.44
N VAL A 106 1.04 8.66 16.43
CA VAL A 106 0.57 9.60 15.41
C VAL A 106 0.99 11.03 15.78
N THR A 107 1.59 11.75 14.84
CA THR A 107 1.87 13.20 14.94
C THR A 107 1.08 13.94 13.89
N LEU A 108 0.26 14.91 14.30
CA LEU A 108 -0.43 15.81 13.39
C LEU A 108 0.52 16.93 12.95
N VAL A 109 0.75 17.04 11.66
CA VAL A 109 1.63 18.03 11.04
C VAL A 109 0.83 19.28 10.69
N GLN A 110 -0.39 19.07 10.20
CA GLN A 110 -1.38 20.11 9.95
C GLN A 110 -2.76 19.46 10.09
N ASN A 111 -3.70 20.14 10.74
CA ASN A 111 -5.04 19.60 10.94
C ASN A 111 -6.10 20.69 11.14
N SER A 112 -7.36 20.32 10.89
CA SER A 112 -8.53 21.09 11.33
C SER A 112 -8.78 20.90 12.84
N ALA A 113 -9.70 21.69 13.41
CA ALA A 113 -9.93 21.76 14.85
C ALA A 113 -10.50 20.48 15.48
N ASN A 114 -11.16 19.62 14.70
CA ASN A 114 -11.79 18.41 15.21
C ASN A 114 -11.05 17.12 14.82
N VAL A 115 -9.74 17.19 14.63
CA VAL A 115 -8.88 16.00 14.53
C VAL A 115 -7.99 15.85 15.76
N VAL A 116 -7.87 14.63 16.26
CA VAL A 116 -7.05 14.28 17.42
C VAL A 116 -6.19 13.06 17.10
N ALA A 117 -4.94 13.07 17.59
CA ALA A 117 -4.00 11.96 17.49
C ALA A 117 -3.80 11.29 18.86
N ASN A 118 -3.63 9.96 18.84
CA ASN A 118 -3.35 9.13 20.02
C ASN A 118 -4.37 9.31 21.17
N ALA A 119 -5.62 9.57 20.81
CA ALA A 119 -6.72 9.62 21.76
C ALA A 119 -8.01 9.20 21.06
N ASP A 120 -8.92 8.66 21.85
CA ASP A 120 -10.32 8.48 21.45
C ASP A 120 -11.11 9.54 22.20
N THR A 121 -11.68 10.49 21.47
CA THR A 121 -12.36 11.66 22.05
C THR A 121 -13.64 11.93 21.28
N ASP A 122 -14.74 12.05 22.02
CA ASP A 122 -16.02 12.43 21.45
C ASP A 122 -15.91 13.80 20.73
N ASP A 123 -16.74 13.99 19.70
CA ASP A 123 -16.75 15.16 18.82
C ASP A 123 -15.48 15.33 17.96
N LYS A 124 -14.70 14.26 17.73
CA LYS A 124 -13.45 14.30 16.96
C LYS A 124 -13.28 13.16 15.95
N LEU A 125 -12.56 13.45 14.86
CA LEU A 125 -11.91 12.42 14.04
C LEU A 125 -10.64 11.98 14.75
N CYS A 126 -10.59 10.71 15.16
CA CYS A 126 -9.51 10.17 15.97
C CYS A 126 -8.57 9.32 15.10
N LEU A 127 -7.27 9.64 15.14
CA LEU A 127 -6.20 8.87 14.51
C LEU A 127 -5.35 8.15 15.57
N GLY A 128 -5.34 6.84 15.50
CA GLY A 128 -4.68 5.95 16.45
C GLY A 128 -5.56 5.60 17.66
N THR A 129 -4.90 5.21 18.74
CA THR A 129 -5.52 4.82 20.02
C THR A 129 -4.83 5.54 21.18
N ALA A 130 -5.44 5.54 22.38
CA ALA A 130 -4.88 6.20 23.57
C ALA A 130 -3.57 5.56 24.09
N ALA A 131 -3.20 4.37 23.60
CA ALA A 131 -1.97 3.66 23.95
C ALA A 131 -1.26 3.20 22.65
N PRO A 132 0.08 3.28 22.55
CA PRO A 132 0.79 2.86 21.35
C PRO A 132 0.62 1.36 21.03
N GLN A 133 0.51 1.09 19.73
CA GLN A 133 0.48 -0.19 18.98
C GLN A 133 -0.86 -0.94 18.79
N GLU A 134 -1.25 -0.90 17.51
CA GLU A 134 -1.74 -1.93 16.58
C GLU A 134 -3.02 -2.77 16.85
N PRO A 135 -3.93 -2.83 15.86
CA PRO A 135 -3.89 -2.07 14.61
C PRO A 135 -4.21 -0.58 14.86
N LEU A 136 -3.45 0.32 14.21
CA LEU A 136 -3.81 1.74 14.18
C LEU A 136 -5.22 1.91 13.65
N THR A 137 -6.05 2.66 14.37
CA THR A 137 -7.45 2.85 14.00
C THR A 137 -7.72 4.27 13.56
N VAL A 138 -8.63 4.43 12.62
CA VAL A 138 -9.34 5.69 12.40
C VAL A 138 -10.73 5.53 12.99
N ARG A 139 -11.15 6.47 13.84
CA ARG A 139 -12.49 6.49 14.43
C ARG A 139 -13.19 7.79 14.11
N ASN A 140 -14.46 7.69 13.73
CA ASN A 140 -15.31 8.84 13.54
C ASN A 140 -16.17 9.04 14.80
N ARG A 141 -15.92 10.12 15.56
CA ARG A 141 -16.74 10.54 16.70
C ARG A 141 -17.44 11.89 16.43
N LEU A 142 -17.70 12.22 15.17
CA LEU A 142 -18.21 13.55 14.78
C LEU A 142 -19.76 13.65 14.84
N ASP A 143 -20.43 12.76 15.59
CA ASP A 143 -21.90 12.74 15.80
C ASP A 143 -22.70 12.66 14.48
N ALA A 144 -22.09 12.10 13.45
CA ALA A 144 -22.68 11.89 12.13
C ALA A 144 -21.83 10.92 11.30
N THR A 145 -22.46 10.16 10.41
CA THR A 145 -21.75 9.41 9.36
C THR A 145 -20.97 10.39 8.48
N LYS A 146 -19.67 10.12 8.29
CA LYS A 146 -18.77 10.91 7.44
C LYS A 146 -18.21 10.07 6.31
N ASN A 147 -18.12 10.65 5.12
CA ASN A 147 -17.31 10.08 4.06
C ASN A 147 -15.84 10.31 4.39
N ILE A 148 -15.06 9.24 4.58
CA ILE A 148 -13.63 9.31 4.88
C ILE A 148 -12.84 9.06 3.60
N ASN A 149 -11.90 9.96 3.30
CA ASN A 149 -10.91 9.80 2.25
C ASN A 149 -9.53 9.80 2.90
N LEU A 150 -8.78 8.72 2.71
CA LEU A 150 -7.47 8.52 3.32
C LEU A 150 -6.50 7.98 2.28
N ILE A 151 -5.30 8.55 2.27
CA ILE A 151 -4.13 8.04 1.57
C ILE A 151 -2.96 7.98 2.54
N ILE A 152 -2.24 6.86 2.53
CA ILE A 152 -1.01 6.69 3.29
C ILE A 152 0.10 6.13 2.43
N TRP A 153 1.33 6.49 2.79
CA TRP A 153 2.57 5.95 2.26
C TRP A 153 3.39 5.38 3.42
N TYR A 154 3.82 4.13 3.30
CA TYR A 154 4.51 3.43 4.38
C TYR A 154 5.57 2.48 3.81
N SER A 155 6.53 2.07 4.63
CA SER A 155 7.53 1.05 4.30
C SER A 155 7.57 -0.08 5.31
#